data_AF-A0A7S2HNV3-F1
#
_entry.id   AF-A0A7S2HNV3-F1
#
_cell.length_a   1.000
_cell.length_b   1.000
_cell.length_c   1.000
_cell.angle_alpha   90.00
_cell.angle_beta   90.00
_cell.angle_gamma   90.00
#
_symmetry.space_group_name_H-M   'P 1'
#
loop_
_entity.id
_entity.type
_entity.pdbx_description
1 polymer ?
#
loop_
_entity_poly.entity_id
_entity_poly.type
_entity_poly.pdbx_seq_one_letter_code
_entity_poly.pdbx_strand_id
1 'polypeptide(L)'
;TKSSSVISQSSPKGTKTMLMKRAAVALLVLASNAMPIGAFQGASSSPKSQRMNTALTMNEEGDNRRSFLSRSSAMLLGGLASGSGLLVQSPQPASAIVYFDPAMYGDQELRSAAVDSLRESVRRAILQKPALAPSFYQMALLDGLSFDVGSRKGGPDGRIIRQILTSDAKGEYIDNLKEAANSLIAASKALKKYTAITIADAVAISGAESINSIGGPIISVQLGRTDAPLKSDLSPLPLELFSGDMPPSEVMKAFRTAGMTDREMT
;
A
#
# COMPACT_ATOMS: atom_id res chain seq x y z
N THR A 1 9.33 11.77 -83.37
CA THR A 1 10.51 11.65 -84.27
C THR A 1 11.76 11.94 -83.45
N LYS A 2 12.86 11.17 -83.65
CA LYS A 2 14.26 11.33 -83.15
C LYS A 2 14.49 12.04 -81.78
N SER A 3 15.05 11.43 -80.71
CA SER A 3 16.27 10.59 -80.51
C SER A 3 17.39 11.39 -79.80
N SER A 4 18.10 10.73 -78.86
CA SER A 4 19.39 11.14 -78.25
C SER A 4 19.36 12.29 -77.21
N SER A 5 20.31 12.51 -76.27
CA SER A 5 21.36 11.68 -75.59
C SER A 5 22.17 12.60 -74.59
N VAL A 6 22.90 12.24 -73.52
CA VAL A 6 23.16 11.00 -72.73
C VAL A 6 24.04 11.33 -71.48
N ILE A 7 23.72 10.79 -70.27
CA ILE A 7 24.65 10.46 -69.12
C ILE A 7 25.35 11.69 -68.42
N SER A 8 25.83 11.72 -67.15
CA SER A 8 26.21 10.74 -66.09
C SER A 8 25.95 11.24 -64.64
N GLN A 9 25.73 10.29 -63.71
CA GLN A 9 26.32 10.07 -62.35
C GLN A 9 27.04 11.22 -61.59
N SER A 10 27.11 11.27 -60.24
CA SER A 10 27.11 10.17 -59.25
C SER A 10 26.69 10.56 -57.81
N SER A 11 26.70 9.56 -56.91
CA SER A 11 26.62 9.58 -55.43
C SER A 11 27.70 8.57 -54.91
N PRO A 12 28.06 8.38 -53.61
CA PRO A 12 27.29 8.64 -52.38
C PRO A 12 28.08 9.02 -51.08
N LYS A 13 27.41 8.94 -49.91
CA LYS A 13 27.92 8.94 -48.51
C LYS A 13 28.48 10.30 -47.99
N GLY A 14 28.37 10.66 -46.70
CA GLY A 14 27.55 10.09 -45.61
C GLY A 14 28.28 9.92 -44.27
N THR A 15 28.25 10.93 -43.38
CA THR A 15 28.80 10.84 -42.01
C THR A 15 27.96 11.64 -41.00
N LYS A 16 27.93 11.21 -39.73
CA LYS A 16 27.21 11.88 -38.63
C LYS A 16 28.16 12.74 -37.79
N THR A 17 27.66 13.86 -37.25
CA THR A 17 28.03 14.33 -35.89
C THR A 17 26.97 15.28 -35.32
N MET A 18 26.58 15.07 -34.06
CA MET A 18 26.00 16.12 -33.22
C MET A 18 27.13 16.98 -32.65
N LEU A 19 26.85 18.25 -32.30
CA LEU A 19 27.45 18.84 -31.11
C LEU A 19 26.49 19.81 -30.41
N MET A 20 26.62 19.89 -29.09
CA MET A 20 25.61 20.41 -28.18
C MET A 20 25.38 21.92 -28.29
N LYS A 21 24.12 22.35 -28.22
CA LYS A 21 23.75 23.56 -27.47
C LYS A 21 23.37 23.15 -26.04
N ARG A 22 24.16 23.57 -25.05
CA ARG A 22 23.77 23.57 -23.63
C ARG A 22 24.11 24.93 -23.04
N ALA A 23 23.06 25.70 -22.73
CA ALA A 23 23.18 26.94 -21.97
C ALA A 23 23.41 26.63 -20.48
N ALA A 24 23.95 27.60 -19.75
CA ALA A 24 24.35 27.41 -18.36
C ALA A 24 23.17 27.49 -17.37
N VAL A 25 23.22 26.63 -16.35
CA VAL A 25 22.82 26.99 -14.98
C VAL A 25 23.98 26.55 -14.09
N ALA A 26 24.70 27.49 -13.49
CA ALA A 26 25.80 27.19 -12.59
C ALA A 26 25.25 26.81 -11.22
N LEU A 27 25.67 25.67 -10.68
CA LEU A 27 25.28 25.20 -9.35
C LEU A 27 26.11 25.93 -8.29
N LEU A 28 25.44 26.61 -7.35
CA LEU A 28 26.04 27.28 -6.19
C LEU A 28 25.21 26.93 -4.95
N VAL A 29 25.84 26.85 -3.77
CA VAL A 29 25.22 26.56 -2.46
C VAL A 29 24.75 25.10 -2.33
N LEU A 30 25.11 24.30 -1.32
CA LEU A 30 25.94 24.52 -0.11
C LEU A 30 26.72 23.22 0.20
N ALA A 31 27.87 23.31 0.85
CA ALA A 31 28.60 22.16 1.38
C ALA A 31 28.98 22.38 2.86
N SER A 32 28.41 21.59 3.77
CA SER A 32 28.88 21.43 5.15
C SER A 32 28.24 20.20 5.82
N ASN A 33 28.94 19.68 6.85
CA ASN A 33 28.55 18.60 7.77
C ASN A 33 28.63 17.15 7.25
N ALA A 34 29.86 16.62 7.22
CA ALA A 34 30.13 15.18 7.32
C ALA A 34 30.67 14.86 8.72
N MET A 35 29.97 14.00 9.46
CA MET A 35 30.37 13.39 10.75
C MET A 35 29.72 11.99 10.82
N PRO A 36 30.25 11.04 11.63
CA PRO A 36 30.42 9.67 11.15
C PRO A 36 29.24 8.71 11.36
N ILE A 37 29.27 7.63 10.56
CA ILE A 37 28.45 6.43 10.74
C ILE A 37 28.90 5.71 12.02
N GLY A 38 28.06 5.74 13.05
CA GLY A 38 28.23 4.94 14.27
C GLY A 38 27.38 3.67 14.22
N ALA A 39 28.00 2.49 14.33
CA ALA A 39 27.28 1.23 14.39
C ALA A 39 26.59 1.07 15.75
N PHE A 40 25.28 0.83 15.77
CA PHE A 40 24.52 0.61 17.01
C PHE A 40 24.68 -0.84 17.50
N GLN A 41 25.85 -1.14 18.06
CA GLN A 41 26.11 -2.42 18.71
C GLN A 41 25.66 -2.34 20.18
N GLY A 42 24.63 -3.12 20.54
CA GLY A 42 23.98 -3.04 21.85
C GLY A 42 24.89 -3.45 23.01
N ALA A 43 25.39 -2.47 23.75
CA ALA A 43 26.08 -2.67 25.03
C ALA A 43 25.28 -1.99 26.16
N SER A 44 25.08 -2.72 27.25
CA SER A 44 24.22 -2.29 28.37
C SER A 44 24.85 -1.17 29.21
N SER A 45 24.15 -0.05 29.38
CA SER A 45 24.38 0.87 30.49
C SER A 45 23.04 1.44 31.00
N SER A 46 22.85 1.39 32.32
CA SER A 46 21.56 1.70 32.96
C SER A 46 21.57 3.10 33.60
N PRO A 47 20.71 4.04 33.18
CA PRO A 47 20.41 5.23 33.96
C PRO A 47 19.39 4.87 35.05
N LYS A 48 19.76 5.04 36.33
CA LYS A 48 18.78 5.02 37.43
C LYS A 48 17.94 6.30 37.34
N SER A 49 16.63 6.18 37.18
CA SER A 49 15.71 7.30 37.42
C SER A 49 14.45 6.86 38.15
N GLN A 50 13.89 7.82 38.89
CA GLN A 50 12.93 7.68 39.99
C GLN A 50 11.66 6.89 39.64
N ARG A 51 11.31 5.91 40.49
CA ARG A 51 9.93 5.41 40.59
C ARG A 51 9.06 6.47 41.24
N MET A 52 8.04 6.97 40.55
CA MET A 52 6.84 7.50 41.21
C MET A 52 5.82 6.37 41.29
N ASN A 53 5.60 5.84 42.50
CA ASN A 53 4.54 4.85 42.75
C ASN A 53 3.22 5.57 43.01
N THR A 54 2.48 5.93 41.96
CA THR A 54 1.12 6.49 42.11
C THR A 54 0.12 5.39 42.46
N ALA A 55 0.16 4.92 43.70
CA ALA A 55 -0.78 3.94 44.22
C ALA A 55 -2.16 4.59 44.42
N LEU A 56 -3.10 4.33 43.50
CA LEU A 56 -4.50 4.74 43.64
C LEU A 56 -5.20 3.89 44.71
N THR A 57 -5.06 4.31 45.97
CA THR A 57 -5.85 3.78 47.08
C THR A 57 -7.28 4.31 47.01
N MET A 58 -8.18 3.53 46.41
CA MET A 58 -9.62 3.78 46.54
C MET A 58 -10.07 3.43 47.98
N ASN A 59 -10.11 4.44 48.85
CA ASN A 59 -11.03 4.42 49.98
C ASN A 59 -12.42 4.70 49.43
N GLU A 60 -13.27 3.67 49.35
CA GLU A 60 -14.69 3.84 49.07
C GLU A 60 -15.49 3.01 50.07
N GLU A 61 -16.27 3.71 50.90
CA GLU A 61 -16.89 3.21 52.11
C GLU A 61 -18.37 2.91 51.83
N GLY A 62 -18.70 1.66 51.47
CA GLY A 62 -20.05 1.31 51.00
C GLY A 62 -20.45 -0.17 51.00
N ASP A 63 -21.57 -0.45 51.67
CA ASP A 63 -22.48 -1.61 51.54
C ASP A 63 -21.93 -3.05 51.52
N ASN A 64 -21.96 -3.65 52.71
CA ASN A 64 -21.88 -5.10 52.96
C ASN A 64 -22.95 -5.91 52.20
N ARG A 65 -22.65 -6.42 51.00
CA ARG A 65 -23.48 -7.45 50.32
C ARG A 65 -22.74 -8.69 49.80
N ARG A 66 -21.40 -8.73 49.84
CA ARG A 66 -20.60 -9.89 49.36
C ARG A 66 -20.11 -10.84 50.46
N SER A 67 -20.24 -10.48 51.73
CA SER A 67 -19.82 -11.31 52.87
C SER A 67 -20.69 -12.54 53.15
N PHE A 68 -21.88 -12.63 52.55
CA PHE A 68 -22.82 -13.74 52.80
C PHE A 68 -22.44 -15.04 52.08
N LEU A 69 -21.68 -14.98 50.98
CA LEU A 69 -21.26 -16.15 50.20
C LEU A 69 -20.00 -16.85 50.73
N SER A 70 -19.18 -16.19 51.56
CA SER A 70 -17.92 -16.77 52.08
C SER A 70 -18.10 -17.66 53.31
N ARG A 71 -19.33 -17.83 53.82
CA ARG A 71 -19.64 -18.72 54.96
C ARG A 71 -20.31 -20.04 54.55
N SER A 72 -20.84 -20.14 53.34
CA SER A 72 -21.54 -21.34 52.85
C SER A 72 -20.60 -22.52 52.53
N SER A 73 -19.30 -22.27 52.33
CA SER A 73 -18.29 -23.28 51.97
C SER A 73 -17.62 -23.96 53.17
N ALA A 74 -17.85 -23.47 54.40
CA ALA A 74 -17.19 -23.98 55.61
C ALA A 74 -17.78 -25.31 56.15
N MET A 75 -18.77 -25.90 55.46
CA MET A 75 -19.54 -27.06 55.97
C MET A 75 -19.60 -28.26 55.01
N LEU A 76 -18.58 -28.43 54.16
CA LEU A 76 -18.32 -29.66 53.39
C LEU A 76 -16.93 -30.25 53.70
N LEU A 77 -16.51 -30.13 54.96
CA LEU A 77 -15.20 -30.56 55.46
C LEU A 77 -15.35 -31.78 56.39
N GLY A 78 -16.07 -32.81 55.90
CA GLY A 78 -16.57 -33.91 56.74
C GLY A 78 -16.99 -35.17 55.97
N GLY A 79 -16.20 -35.62 55.00
CA GLY A 79 -16.44 -36.90 54.31
C GLY A 79 -15.40 -37.24 53.24
N LEU A 80 -15.17 -38.55 53.06
CA LEU A 80 -14.36 -39.17 52.00
C LEU A 80 -12.86 -38.82 51.95
N ALA A 81 -12.10 -39.43 52.86
CA ALA A 81 -10.67 -39.65 52.66
C ALA A 81 -10.44 -40.89 51.77
N SER A 82 -10.31 -40.71 50.45
CA SER A 82 -9.73 -41.74 49.55
C SER A 82 -9.45 -41.23 48.13
N GLY A 83 -8.18 -41.32 47.69
CA GLY A 83 -7.79 -41.27 46.28
C GLY A 83 -7.42 -39.89 45.69
N SER A 84 -6.53 -39.93 44.69
CA SER A 84 -6.18 -38.83 43.76
C SER A 84 -5.57 -37.56 44.37
N GLY A 85 -4.24 -37.46 44.31
CA GLY A 85 -3.52 -36.22 44.60
C GLY A 85 -3.74 -35.15 43.52
N LEU A 86 -4.76 -34.31 43.69
CA LEU A 86 -4.92 -33.07 42.95
C LEU A 86 -4.24 -31.93 43.72
N LEU A 87 -3.10 -31.46 43.19
CA LEU A 87 -2.46 -30.24 43.66
C LEU A 87 -3.43 -29.07 43.42
N VAL A 88 -3.96 -28.48 44.48
CA VAL A 88 -4.76 -27.24 44.41
C VAL A 88 -3.81 -26.08 44.15
N GLN A 89 -3.33 -26.01 42.90
CA GLN A 89 -2.49 -24.97 42.38
C GLN A 89 -3.32 -23.68 42.33
N SER A 90 -3.09 -22.78 43.27
CA SER A 90 -3.80 -21.50 43.32
C SER A 90 -3.60 -20.75 42.00
N PRO A 91 -4.67 -20.20 41.40
CA PRO A 91 -4.57 -19.50 40.12
C PRO A 91 -3.64 -18.30 40.29
N GLN A 92 -2.46 -18.38 39.68
CA GLN A 92 -1.48 -17.30 39.71
C GLN A 92 -2.13 -16.05 39.11
N PRO A 93 -2.08 -14.89 39.78
CA PRO A 93 -2.68 -13.67 39.24
C PRO A 93 -1.94 -13.27 37.96
N ALA A 94 -2.62 -13.38 36.82
CA ALA A 94 -2.05 -13.07 35.52
C ALA A 94 -1.76 -11.57 35.42
N SER A 95 -0.50 -11.19 35.64
CA SER A 95 0.01 -9.82 35.62
C SER A 95 0.15 -9.28 34.20
N ALA A 96 -0.99 -9.16 33.49
CA ALA A 96 -1.07 -8.55 32.18
C ALA A 96 -0.71 -7.05 32.25
N ILE A 97 0.51 -6.70 31.86
CA ILE A 97 0.94 -5.30 31.71
C ILE A 97 0.35 -4.77 30.41
N VAL A 98 -0.71 -3.97 30.52
CA VAL A 98 -1.31 -3.28 29.37
C VAL A 98 -0.43 -2.10 28.98
N TYR A 99 0.46 -2.34 28.02
CA TYR A 99 1.18 -1.28 27.33
C TYR A 99 0.21 -0.51 26.43
N PHE A 100 -0.35 0.59 26.94
CA PHE A 100 -1.01 1.58 26.12
C PHE A 100 0.03 2.29 25.26
N ASP A 101 0.09 1.95 23.97
CA ASP A 101 0.81 2.75 22.98
C ASP A 101 -0.03 3.99 22.61
N PRO A 102 0.41 5.22 22.97
CA PRO A 102 -0.33 6.43 22.65
C PRO A 102 -0.41 6.72 21.15
N ALA A 103 0.45 6.12 20.32
CA ALA A 103 0.40 6.27 18.87
C ALA A 103 -0.76 5.50 18.22
N MET A 104 -1.25 4.42 18.85
CA MET A 104 -2.37 3.63 18.33
C MET A 104 -3.74 4.20 18.72
N TYR A 105 -3.85 4.86 19.88
CA TYR A 105 -5.13 5.33 20.44
C TYR A 105 -5.58 6.68 19.83
N GLY A 106 -5.86 6.66 18.52
CA GLY A 106 -6.43 7.79 17.77
C GLY A 106 -6.26 7.66 16.25
N ASP A 107 -5.21 6.96 15.79
CA ASP A 107 -4.89 6.82 14.36
C ASP A 107 -5.91 5.95 13.59
N GLN A 108 -6.66 5.08 14.28
CA GLN A 108 -7.71 4.28 13.64
C GLN A 108 -8.81 5.14 12.99
N GLU A 109 -9.29 6.19 13.67
CA GLU A 109 -10.34 7.08 13.15
C GLU A 109 -9.80 8.07 12.11
N LEU A 110 -8.52 8.45 12.22
CA LEU A 110 -7.85 9.20 11.15
C LEU A 110 -7.74 8.35 9.88
N ARG A 111 -7.36 7.06 10.02
CA ARG A 111 -7.22 6.13 8.90
C ARG A 111 -8.54 5.78 8.23
N SER A 112 -9.63 5.57 8.99
CA SER A 112 -10.97 5.39 8.40
C SER A 112 -11.42 6.63 7.63
N ALA A 113 -11.34 7.82 8.27
CA ALA A 113 -11.69 9.08 7.63
C ALA A 113 -10.87 9.37 6.35
N ALA A 114 -9.58 9.02 6.32
CA ALA A 114 -8.75 9.19 5.14
C ALA A 114 -9.06 8.18 4.02
N VAL A 115 -9.44 6.94 4.34
CA VAL A 115 -9.94 5.97 3.35
C VAL A 115 -11.25 6.44 2.73
N ASP A 116 -12.19 6.94 3.53
CA ASP A 116 -13.47 7.41 3.03
C ASP A 116 -13.35 8.76 2.29
N SER A 117 -12.43 9.63 2.71
CA SER A 117 -12.05 10.83 1.94
C SER A 117 -11.42 10.48 0.59
N LEU A 118 -10.59 9.43 0.52
CA LEU A 118 -10.03 8.95 -0.73
C LEU A 118 -11.10 8.36 -1.66
N ARG A 119 -12.00 7.51 -1.12
CA ARG A 119 -13.16 6.97 -1.85
C ARG A 119 -14.00 8.09 -2.44
N GLU A 120 -14.37 9.07 -1.62
CA GLU A 120 -15.14 10.23 -2.06
C GLU A 120 -14.40 11.07 -3.12
N SER A 121 -13.06 11.17 -3.05
CA SER A 121 -12.27 11.83 -4.09
C SER A 121 -12.27 11.06 -5.42
N VAL A 122 -12.21 9.72 -5.40
CA VAL A 122 -12.29 8.88 -6.61
C VAL A 122 -13.69 8.97 -7.21
N ARG A 123 -14.73 8.85 -6.38
CA ARG A 123 -16.14 9.01 -6.75
C ARG A 123 -16.41 10.36 -7.42
N ARG A 124 -15.84 11.45 -6.88
CA ARG A 124 -15.92 12.80 -7.49
C ARG A 124 -15.24 12.90 -8.86
N ALA A 125 -14.09 12.25 -9.04
CA ALA A 125 -13.43 12.19 -10.36
C ALA A 125 -14.30 11.44 -11.39
N ILE A 126 -14.90 10.31 -10.98
CA ILE A 126 -15.82 9.54 -11.83
C ILE A 126 -17.10 10.34 -12.16
N LEU A 127 -17.67 11.07 -11.20
CA LEU A 127 -18.84 11.93 -11.43
C LEU A 127 -18.54 13.12 -12.36
N GLN A 128 -17.30 13.60 -12.42
CA GLN A 128 -16.87 14.62 -13.38
C GLN A 128 -16.59 14.04 -14.78
N LYS A 129 -16.03 12.83 -14.85
CA LYS A 129 -15.70 12.12 -16.09
C LYS A 129 -15.97 10.61 -15.93
N PRO A 130 -17.14 10.09 -16.36
CA PRO A 130 -17.48 8.67 -16.17
C PRO A 130 -16.53 7.71 -16.89
N ALA A 131 -15.86 8.17 -17.96
CA ALA A 131 -14.83 7.42 -18.67
C ALA A 131 -13.62 7.04 -17.79
N LEU A 132 -13.37 7.71 -16.66
CA LEU A 132 -12.28 7.37 -15.74
C LEU A 132 -12.56 6.14 -14.86
N ALA A 133 -13.83 5.74 -14.70
CA ALA A 133 -14.20 4.57 -13.89
C ALA A 133 -13.49 3.27 -14.31
N PRO A 134 -13.53 2.83 -15.59
CA PRO A 134 -12.76 1.67 -16.03
C PRO A 134 -11.25 1.88 -15.85
N SER A 135 -10.71 3.09 -16.02
CA SER A 135 -9.28 3.37 -15.85
C SER A 135 -8.80 3.19 -14.40
N PHE A 136 -9.60 3.55 -13.39
CA PHE A 136 -9.28 3.26 -11.98
C PHE A 136 -9.27 1.75 -11.71
N TYR A 137 -10.25 1.00 -12.23
CA TYR A 137 -10.28 -0.46 -12.12
C TYR A 137 -9.10 -1.13 -12.82
N GLN A 138 -8.84 -0.77 -14.08
CA GLN A 138 -7.76 -1.30 -14.90
C GLN A 138 -6.38 -1.02 -14.28
N MET A 139 -6.17 0.17 -13.71
CA MET A 139 -4.94 0.51 -12.99
C MET A 139 -4.71 -0.44 -11.79
N ALA A 140 -5.75 -0.73 -11.00
CA ALA A 140 -5.64 -1.66 -9.88
C ALA A 140 -5.44 -3.12 -10.33
N LEU A 141 -6.10 -3.52 -11.42
CA LEU A 141 -5.95 -4.84 -12.03
C LEU A 141 -4.53 -5.05 -12.60
N LEU A 142 -3.96 -4.05 -13.29
CA LEU A 142 -2.60 -4.09 -13.82
C LEU A 142 -1.52 -4.12 -12.70
N ASP A 143 -1.72 -3.38 -11.61
CA ASP A 143 -0.80 -3.44 -10.45
C ASP A 143 -0.84 -4.83 -9.79
N GLY A 144 -2.03 -5.43 -9.66
CA GLY A 144 -2.20 -6.80 -9.17
C GLY A 144 -1.58 -7.87 -10.07
N LEU A 145 -1.85 -7.82 -11.38
CA LEU A 145 -1.30 -8.75 -12.37
C LEU A 145 0.20 -8.56 -12.63
N SER A 146 0.81 -7.48 -12.14
CA SER A 146 2.26 -7.26 -12.25
C SER A 146 3.10 -8.28 -11.49
N PHE A 147 2.47 -9.12 -10.65
CA PHE A 147 3.11 -10.23 -9.97
C PHE A 147 3.50 -11.35 -10.94
N ASP A 148 4.70 -11.90 -10.79
CA ASP A 148 5.14 -13.13 -11.44
C ASP A 148 5.40 -14.22 -10.39
N VAL A 149 4.66 -15.33 -10.47
CA VAL A 149 4.83 -16.50 -9.60
C VAL A 149 6.23 -17.11 -9.70
N GLY A 150 6.84 -17.07 -10.89
CA GLY A 150 8.14 -17.68 -11.15
C GLY A 150 9.29 -17.02 -10.40
N SER A 151 9.41 -15.69 -10.53
CA SER A 151 10.43 -14.89 -9.82
C SER A 151 9.99 -14.38 -8.45
N ARG A 152 8.70 -14.45 -8.12
CA ARG A 152 8.07 -13.88 -6.91
C ARG A 152 8.34 -12.39 -6.75
N LYS A 153 8.22 -11.64 -7.86
CA LYS A 153 8.43 -10.19 -7.95
C LYS A 153 7.21 -9.49 -8.52
N GLY A 154 7.12 -8.19 -8.28
CA GLY A 154 5.95 -7.37 -8.65
C GLY A 154 4.77 -7.62 -7.70
N GLY A 155 3.56 -7.32 -8.17
CA GLY A 155 2.36 -7.28 -7.36
C GLY A 155 1.98 -5.86 -6.95
N PRO A 156 0.95 -5.70 -6.10
CA PRO A 156 0.30 -4.42 -5.83
C PRO A 156 1.13 -3.51 -4.90
N ASP A 157 2.26 -3.03 -5.41
CA ASP A 157 3.19 -2.10 -4.75
C ASP A 157 2.97 -0.62 -5.17
N GLY A 158 1.92 -0.33 -5.95
CA GLY A 158 1.67 1.01 -6.52
C GLY A 158 2.61 1.41 -7.66
N ARG A 159 3.37 0.46 -8.24
CA ARG A 159 4.33 0.72 -9.32
C ARG A 159 3.63 1.18 -10.60
N ILE A 160 2.40 0.72 -10.84
CA ILE A 160 1.63 1.01 -12.06
C ILE A 160 1.53 2.51 -12.34
N ILE A 161 1.35 3.34 -11.32
CA ILE A 161 1.25 4.81 -11.45
C ILE A 161 2.53 5.38 -12.06
N ARG A 162 3.69 4.89 -11.61
CA ARG A 162 4.99 5.34 -12.10
C ARG A 162 5.21 4.90 -13.55
N GLN A 163 4.72 3.71 -13.92
CA GLN A 163 4.77 3.22 -15.30
C GLN A 163 3.84 4.03 -16.23
N ILE A 164 2.58 4.29 -15.81
CA ILE A 164 1.61 5.12 -16.54
C ILE A 164 2.19 6.51 -16.82
N LEU A 165 2.71 7.19 -15.80
CA LEU A 165 3.29 8.53 -15.94
C LEU A 165 4.62 8.58 -16.71
N THR A 166 5.37 7.47 -16.77
CA THR A 166 6.61 7.37 -17.55
C THR A 166 6.36 6.91 -19.00
N SER A 167 5.12 6.53 -19.35
CA SER A 167 4.82 5.98 -20.68
C SER A 167 4.71 7.05 -21.76
N ASP A 168 5.54 6.95 -22.80
CA ASP A 168 5.45 7.76 -24.03
C ASP A 168 4.32 7.30 -24.98
N ALA A 169 3.59 6.24 -24.62
CA ALA A 169 2.43 5.73 -25.34
C ALA A 169 1.31 6.80 -25.43
N LYS A 170 0.57 6.78 -26.54
CA LYS A 170 -0.43 7.78 -26.91
C LYS A 170 -1.69 7.12 -27.42
N GLY A 171 -2.83 7.53 -26.89
CA GLY A 171 -4.14 6.99 -27.21
C GLY A 171 -5.10 7.26 -26.06
N GLU A 172 -6.39 7.39 -26.37
CA GLU A 172 -7.43 7.79 -25.42
C GLU A 172 -7.42 6.94 -24.14
N TYR A 173 -7.20 5.63 -24.26
CA TYR A 173 -7.02 4.70 -23.16
C TYR A 173 -5.86 5.08 -22.21
N ILE A 174 -4.69 5.38 -22.76
CA ILE A 174 -3.49 5.76 -21.98
C ILE A 174 -3.65 7.17 -21.38
N ASP A 175 -4.29 8.09 -22.10
CA ASP A 175 -4.50 9.45 -21.61
C ASP A 175 -5.54 9.49 -20.48
N ASN A 176 -6.60 8.66 -20.54
CA ASN A 176 -7.54 8.43 -19.44
C ASN A 176 -6.86 7.78 -18.22
N LEU A 177 -5.98 6.79 -18.41
CA LEU A 177 -5.16 6.23 -17.33
C LEU A 177 -4.22 7.28 -16.70
N LYS A 178 -3.61 8.15 -17.51
CA LYS A 178 -2.77 9.26 -17.03
C LYS A 178 -3.59 10.28 -16.23
N GLU A 179 -4.82 10.61 -16.64
CA GLU A 179 -5.70 11.49 -15.86
C GLU A 179 -6.13 10.85 -14.52
N ALA A 180 -6.58 9.58 -14.56
CA ALA A 180 -6.94 8.82 -13.35
C ALA A 180 -5.77 8.77 -12.35
N ALA A 181 -4.57 8.40 -12.81
CA ALA A 181 -3.35 8.36 -11.99
C ALA A 181 -2.99 9.74 -11.40
N ASN A 182 -3.09 10.82 -12.17
CA ASN A 182 -2.83 12.18 -11.67
C ASN A 182 -3.83 12.62 -10.60
N SER A 183 -5.12 12.32 -10.78
CA SER A 183 -6.16 12.62 -9.78
C SER A 183 -5.94 11.86 -8.46
N LEU A 184 -5.54 10.59 -8.55
CA LEU A 184 -5.23 9.75 -7.38
C LEU A 184 -3.98 10.24 -6.63
N ILE A 185 -2.95 10.70 -7.36
CA ILE A 185 -1.78 11.36 -6.77
C ILE A 185 -2.17 12.66 -6.06
N ALA A 186 -3.08 13.46 -6.62
CA ALA A 186 -3.54 14.70 -5.99
C ALA A 186 -4.27 14.41 -4.67
N ALA A 187 -5.19 13.44 -4.66
CA ALA A 187 -5.89 12.99 -3.47
C ALA A 187 -4.92 12.44 -2.40
N SER A 188 -4.02 11.54 -2.77
CA SER A 188 -2.99 11.00 -1.88
C SER A 188 -2.11 12.11 -1.28
N LYS A 189 -1.67 13.09 -2.08
CA LYS A 189 -0.87 14.24 -1.60
C LYS A 189 -1.62 15.12 -0.60
N ALA A 190 -2.95 15.25 -0.71
CA ALA A 190 -3.76 15.96 0.27
C ALA A 190 -3.81 15.20 1.62
N LEU A 191 -4.00 13.88 1.57
CA LEU A 191 -4.13 13.01 2.74
C LEU A 191 -2.81 12.77 3.48
N LYS A 192 -1.66 12.82 2.79
CA LYS A 192 -0.31 12.61 3.37
C LYS A 192 0.10 13.61 4.48
N LYS A 193 -0.69 14.66 4.74
CA LYS A 193 -0.53 15.55 5.89
C LYS A 193 -1.18 15.04 7.17
N TYR A 194 -2.08 14.05 7.06
CA TYR A 194 -3.00 13.63 8.11
C TYR A 194 -2.94 12.12 8.38
N THR A 195 -2.55 11.29 7.40
CA THR A 195 -2.43 9.83 7.55
C THR A 195 -1.32 9.23 6.69
N ALA A 196 -0.85 8.05 7.09
CA ALA A 196 0.14 7.25 6.37
C ALA A 196 -0.49 6.29 5.34
N ILE A 197 -1.45 6.75 4.53
CA ILE A 197 -1.96 5.95 3.39
C ILE A 197 -0.90 5.91 2.27
N THR A 198 -0.52 4.70 1.87
CA THR A 198 0.43 4.47 0.78
C THR A 198 -0.23 4.64 -0.59
N ILE A 199 0.57 4.91 -1.62
CA ILE A 199 0.09 4.99 -3.01
C ILE A 199 -0.43 3.62 -3.47
N ALA A 200 0.22 2.53 -3.03
CA ALA A 200 -0.21 1.16 -3.26
C ALA A 200 -1.63 0.87 -2.70
N ASP A 201 -1.91 1.26 -1.46
CA ASP A 201 -3.28 1.16 -0.91
C ASP A 201 -4.25 2.09 -1.62
N ALA A 202 -3.80 3.28 -2.04
CA ALA A 202 -4.65 4.22 -2.77
C ALA A 202 -5.10 3.66 -4.15
N VAL A 203 -4.22 2.96 -4.86
CA VAL A 203 -4.56 2.23 -6.11
C VAL A 203 -5.64 1.19 -5.82
N ALA A 204 -5.44 0.33 -4.82
CA ALA A 204 -6.39 -0.72 -4.47
C ALA A 204 -7.77 -0.18 -4.03
N ILE A 205 -7.79 0.91 -3.24
CA ILE A 205 -9.03 1.61 -2.86
C ILE A 205 -9.73 2.18 -4.10
N SER A 206 -8.97 2.78 -5.05
CA SER A 206 -9.56 3.36 -6.26
C SER A 206 -10.21 2.31 -7.18
N GLY A 207 -9.61 1.13 -7.29
CA GLY A 207 -10.19 0.00 -8.03
C GLY A 207 -11.51 -0.45 -7.43
N ALA A 208 -11.55 -0.70 -6.11
CA ALA A 208 -12.77 -1.09 -5.41
C ALA A 208 -13.88 -0.02 -5.45
N GLU A 209 -13.52 1.25 -5.27
CA GLU A 209 -14.49 2.35 -5.30
C GLU A 209 -14.99 2.63 -6.73
N SER A 210 -14.22 2.35 -7.77
CA SER A 210 -14.70 2.48 -9.15
C SER A 210 -15.82 1.50 -9.47
N ILE A 211 -15.76 0.26 -8.94
CA ILE A 211 -16.84 -0.74 -9.04
C ILE A 211 -18.07 -0.29 -8.24
N ASN A 212 -17.88 0.21 -7.01
CA ASN A 212 -18.95 0.78 -6.19
C ASN A 212 -19.65 1.97 -6.89
N SER A 213 -18.87 2.86 -7.50
CA SER A 213 -19.34 4.07 -8.17
C SER A 213 -20.19 3.81 -9.42
N ILE A 214 -20.04 2.65 -10.07
CA ILE A 214 -20.89 2.24 -11.21
C ILE A 214 -22.09 1.37 -10.79
N GLY A 215 -22.36 1.23 -9.48
CA GLY A 215 -23.46 0.42 -8.95
C GLY A 215 -23.13 -1.06 -8.76
N GLY A 216 -21.85 -1.44 -8.79
CA GLY A 216 -21.38 -2.78 -8.45
C GLY A 216 -21.33 -3.05 -6.93
N PRO A 217 -20.91 -4.26 -6.52
CA PRO A 217 -20.83 -4.62 -5.11
C PRO A 217 -19.75 -3.85 -4.35
N ILE A 218 -19.97 -3.61 -3.06
CA ILE A 218 -18.98 -2.99 -2.16
C ILE A 218 -17.86 -4.00 -1.90
N ILE A 219 -16.67 -3.73 -2.44
CA ILE A 219 -15.48 -4.58 -2.26
C ILE A 219 -14.66 -4.09 -1.05
N SER A 220 -14.38 -5.01 -0.12
CA SER A 220 -13.50 -4.76 1.02
C SER A 220 -12.04 -4.79 0.62
N VAL A 221 -11.32 -3.69 0.84
CA VAL A 221 -9.87 -3.59 0.58
C VAL A 221 -9.11 -3.70 1.90
N GLN A 222 -8.30 -4.75 2.04
CA GLN A 222 -7.29 -4.84 3.11
C GLN A 222 -6.24 -3.75 2.90
N LEU A 223 -5.77 -3.11 3.98
CA LEU A 223 -4.79 -2.01 3.96
C LEU A 223 -3.45 -2.50 4.53
N GLY A 224 -2.37 -1.78 4.23
CA GLY A 224 -1.01 -2.08 4.68
C GLY A 224 -0.02 -2.40 3.55
N ARG A 225 -0.33 -2.11 2.29
CA ARG A 225 0.65 -2.27 1.19
C ARG A 225 1.78 -1.27 1.35
N THR A 226 3.00 -1.67 1.01
CA THR A 226 4.18 -0.80 0.99
C THR A 226 4.42 -0.22 -0.40
N ASP A 227 4.66 1.10 -0.49
CA ASP A 227 5.05 1.75 -1.75
C ASP A 227 6.40 1.23 -2.25
N ALA A 228 6.48 0.86 -3.54
CA ALA A 228 7.74 0.44 -4.15
C ALA A 228 8.83 1.54 -4.08
N PRO A 229 10.11 1.18 -3.83
CA PRO A 229 11.20 2.15 -3.79
C PRO A 229 11.40 2.80 -5.16
N LEU A 230 11.80 4.08 -5.19
CA LEU A 230 11.87 4.86 -6.44
C LEU A 230 12.85 4.30 -7.50
N LYS A 231 13.76 3.41 -7.12
CA LYS A 231 14.72 2.72 -8.00
C LYS A 231 14.31 1.29 -8.40
N SER A 232 13.09 0.87 -8.07
CA SER A 232 12.54 -0.42 -8.50
C SER A 232 12.32 -0.46 -10.02
N ASP A 233 12.50 -1.65 -10.58
CA ASP A 233 12.09 -1.95 -11.95
C ASP A 233 10.57 -1.74 -12.11
N LEU A 234 10.16 -1.20 -13.27
CA LEU A 234 8.76 -1.10 -13.69
C LEU A 234 8.19 -2.50 -13.97
N SER A 235 6.86 -2.64 -14.06
CA SER A 235 6.29 -3.95 -14.36
C SER A 235 6.62 -4.37 -15.80
N PRO A 236 6.77 -5.69 -16.08
CA PRO A 236 6.97 -6.19 -17.43
C PRO A 236 5.67 -6.23 -18.25
N LEU A 237 4.52 -5.85 -17.68
CA LEU A 237 3.24 -5.87 -18.39
C LEU A 237 3.09 -4.66 -19.33
N PRO A 238 2.51 -4.83 -20.52
CA PRO A 238 2.07 -3.71 -21.33
C PRO A 238 0.89 -3.01 -20.63
N LEU A 239 0.89 -1.67 -20.63
CA LEU A 239 -0.24 -0.91 -20.07
C LEU A 239 -1.52 -1.14 -20.88
N GLU A 240 -1.38 -1.36 -22.18
CA GLU A 240 -2.46 -1.51 -23.17
C GLU A 240 -3.12 -2.92 -23.14
N LEU A 241 -2.77 -3.77 -22.16
CA LEU A 241 -3.33 -5.12 -21.98
C LEU A 241 -4.86 -5.16 -21.99
N PHE A 242 -5.51 -4.07 -21.59
CA PHE A 242 -6.98 -3.92 -21.56
C PHE A 242 -7.52 -2.81 -22.46
N SER A 243 -6.78 -2.37 -23.50
CA SER A 243 -7.31 -1.43 -24.51
C SER A 243 -8.32 -2.08 -25.45
N GLY A 244 -8.17 -3.39 -25.70
CA GLY A 244 -8.94 -4.17 -26.68
C GLY A 244 -8.15 -4.53 -27.94
N ASP A 245 -7.01 -3.87 -28.19
CA ASP A 245 -6.15 -4.13 -29.36
C ASP A 245 -5.24 -5.36 -29.18
N MET A 246 -4.98 -5.73 -27.92
CA MET A 246 -4.05 -6.80 -27.56
C MET A 246 -4.66 -8.20 -27.78
N PRO A 247 -3.88 -9.18 -28.29
CA PRO A 247 -4.41 -10.51 -28.58
C PRO A 247 -4.79 -11.24 -27.28
N PRO A 248 -5.94 -11.96 -27.23
CA PRO A 248 -6.39 -12.65 -26.02
C PRO A 248 -5.36 -13.64 -25.43
N SER A 249 -4.48 -14.21 -26.26
CA SER A 249 -3.37 -15.07 -25.82
C SER A 249 -2.38 -14.37 -24.88
N GLU A 250 -2.14 -13.06 -25.03
CA GLU A 250 -1.25 -12.29 -24.16
C GLU A 250 -1.94 -11.87 -22.86
N VAL A 251 -3.24 -11.57 -22.92
CA VAL A 251 -4.10 -11.36 -21.75
C VAL A 251 -4.12 -12.62 -20.88
N MET A 252 -4.46 -13.77 -21.47
CA MET A 252 -4.48 -15.08 -20.80
C MET A 252 -3.09 -15.47 -20.24
N LYS A 253 -2.00 -15.07 -20.92
CA LYS A 253 -0.63 -15.27 -20.44
C LYS A 253 -0.34 -14.44 -19.19
N ALA A 254 -0.74 -13.17 -19.15
CA ALA A 254 -0.55 -12.31 -17.98
C ALA A 254 -1.26 -12.86 -16.74
N PHE A 255 -2.53 -13.28 -16.88
CA PHE A 255 -3.29 -13.93 -15.80
C PHE A 255 -2.61 -15.22 -15.28
N ARG A 256 -2.11 -16.07 -16.18
CA ARG A 256 -1.38 -17.29 -15.79
C ARG A 256 -0.01 -17.00 -15.16
N THR A 257 0.70 -15.93 -15.57
CA THR A 257 1.95 -15.48 -14.93
C THR A 257 1.71 -14.94 -13.51
N ALA A 258 0.59 -14.26 -13.29
CA ALA A 258 0.13 -13.85 -11.96
C ALA A 258 -0.35 -15.01 -11.07
N GLY A 259 -0.48 -16.22 -11.63
CA GLY A 259 -0.80 -17.45 -10.91
C GLY A 259 -2.26 -17.87 -10.91
N MET A 260 -3.12 -17.18 -11.66
CA MET A 260 -4.53 -17.55 -11.75
C MET A 260 -4.71 -18.82 -12.59
N THR A 261 -5.62 -19.68 -12.15
CA THR A 261 -6.00 -20.91 -12.86
C THR A 261 -7.03 -20.60 -13.94
N ASP A 262 -7.15 -21.49 -14.93
CA ASP A 262 -8.13 -21.34 -16.02
C ASP A 262 -9.59 -21.23 -15.53
N ARG A 263 -9.90 -21.71 -14.31
CA ARG A 263 -11.23 -21.58 -13.67
C ARG A 263 -11.47 -20.20 -13.05
N GLU A 264 -10.42 -19.48 -12.69
CA GLU A 264 -10.51 -18.12 -12.13
C GLU A 264 -10.48 -17.05 -13.23
N MET A 265 -10.29 -17.47 -14.48
CA MET A 265 -10.22 -16.64 -15.69
C MET A 265 -11.50 -16.73 -16.55
N THR A 266 -12.51 -17.49 -16.11
CA THR A 266 -13.81 -17.73 -16.77
C THR A 266 -14.99 -17.31 -15.88
#